data_AF-A0A0P1A984-F1
#
_entry.id   AF-A0A0P1A984-F1
#
_cell.length_a   1.000
_cell.length_b   1.000
_cell.length_c   1.000
_cell.angle_alpha   90.00
_cell.angle_beta   90.00
_cell.angle_gamma   90.00
#
_symmetry.space_group_name_H-M   'P 1'
#
loop_
_entity.id
_entity.type
_entity.pdbx_description
1 polymer ?
#
loop_
_entity_poly.entity_id
_entity_poly.type
_entity_poly.pdbx_seq_one_letter_code
_entity_poly.pdbx_strand_id
1 'polypeptide(L)'
;MAGEPLSESDGAFYAFAGVMLALYVLPATIFTVYCALRMPQKLRSLGFALHLALLTVACGLLWRTLSALQSVDTSGVFDPYEILGVSESTSITKIKKAFRVLGRQLHPDKNLDNPLAASQFARLTKAYEALTDPEGIENFRRYGHPDGPQSMLMGVAFASMFSGNNGNTGSIFAFVYFGLIFASLGYFLYWLQKRSGRRDRTRVSRSTYATFVEILADKMSVHDVVELLLSCDEMAGSAAGILDDALNEAQLRAKTHDKFAKKMEAAKALSSEVTTRIRKHPNPVARENMLALYQYLLRDKLRNVSRPSWVDQRFQKVLLELPFLVDIFATMAAEQLVKRAYSAIPLLRALSLQSSLAQGSLVPDEATLRAQKERVVDAKVKLPILHLEGTTMAVLDESTIQPGDWLTLQMTLQRRHLESNEKAPLATTLYDHVDAKSPFRKEHVWFLVIDKQSGRLYSAWKCVDLSQQVVQKQGFLGPETPGKYEFEVRAECPVYFGVQTKVGLSFSVENR
;
A
#
# COMPACT_ATOMS: atom_id res chain seq x y z
N MET A 1 -16.95 30.98 -38.20
CA MET A 1 -15.54 30.99 -38.66
C MET A 1 -15.22 29.58 -39.09
N ALA A 2 -15.38 29.29 -40.39
CA ALA A 2 -15.05 27.99 -40.94
C ALA A 2 -13.52 27.85 -40.95
N GLY A 3 -12.99 26.90 -40.19
CA GLY A 3 -11.55 26.61 -40.16
C GLY A 3 -11.09 26.02 -41.48
N GLU A 4 -9.83 26.24 -41.83
CA GLU A 4 -9.18 25.60 -42.98
C GLU A 4 -9.36 24.07 -42.92
N PRO A 5 -9.56 23.41 -44.08
CA PRO A 5 -9.68 21.96 -44.12
C PRO A 5 -8.41 21.31 -43.55
N LEU A 6 -8.59 20.36 -42.64
CA LEU A 6 -7.50 19.68 -41.96
C LEU A 6 -6.70 18.82 -42.95
N SER A 7 -5.37 18.87 -42.85
CA SER A 7 -4.45 18.04 -43.62
C SER A 7 -4.72 16.55 -43.38
N GLU A 8 -4.41 15.70 -44.37
CA GLU A 8 -4.50 14.23 -44.27
C GLU A 8 -3.70 13.68 -43.05
N SER A 9 -2.57 14.31 -42.74
CA SER A 9 -1.76 14.00 -41.55
C SER A 9 -2.49 14.29 -40.23
N ASP A 10 -3.28 15.36 -40.17
CA ASP A 10 -4.09 15.71 -39.00
C ASP A 10 -5.29 14.77 -38.88
N GLY A 11 -5.86 14.32 -40.00
CA GLY A 11 -6.91 13.29 -40.02
C GLY A 11 -6.45 11.96 -39.41
N ALA A 12 -5.25 11.50 -39.77
CA ALA A 12 -4.64 10.30 -39.17
C ALA A 12 -4.39 10.46 -37.65
N PHE A 13 -3.96 11.64 -37.21
CA PHE A 13 -3.81 11.97 -35.79
C PHE A 13 -5.14 11.88 -35.02
N TYR A 14 -6.20 12.51 -35.53
CA TYR A 14 -7.51 12.48 -34.88
C TYR A 14 -8.11 11.07 -34.84
N ALA A 15 -7.91 10.25 -35.88
CA ALA A 15 -8.33 8.85 -35.89
C ALA A 15 -7.62 8.05 -34.79
N PHE A 16 -6.30 8.17 -34.71
CA PHE A 16 -5.51 7.50 -33.68
C PHE A 16 -5.88 7.96 -32.27
N ALA A 17 -5.96 9.27 -32.05
CA ALA A 17 -6.35 9.86 -30.77
C ALA A 17 -7.76 9.44 -30.33
N GLY A 18 -8.71 9.38 -31.26
CA GLY A 18 -10.07 8.91 -31.02
C GLY A 18 -10.11 7.46 -30.53
N VAL A 19 -9.34 6.56 -31.17
CA VAL A 19 -9.25 5.15 -30.73
C VAL A 19 -8.61 5.04 -29.34
N MET A 20 -7.51 5.77 -29.09
CA MET A 20 -6.86 5.76 -27.76
C MET A 20 -7.77 6.29 -26.66
N LEU A 21 -8.52 7.37 -26.93
CA LEU A 21 -9.50 7.92 -26.00
C LEU A 21 -10.67 6.95 -25.78
N ALA A 22 -11.17 6.28 -26.82
CA ALA A 22 -12.24 5.30 -26.71
C ALA A 22 -11.83 4.08 -25.85
N LEU A 23 -10.59 3.60 -26.01
CA LEU A 23 -10.02 2.53 -25.18
C LEU A 23 -9.96 2.88 -23.69
N TYR A 24 -9.90 4.16 -23.34
CA TYR A 24 -9.98 4.63 -21.96
C TYR A 24 -11.42 4.90 -21.49
N VAL A 25 -12.21 5.63 -22.30
CA VAL A 25 -13.57 6.07 -21.95
C VAL A 25 -14.52 4.88 -21.76
N LEU A 26 -14.44 3.86 -22.60
CA LEU A 26 -15.37 2.73 -22.54
C LEU A 26 -15.19 1.89 -21.24
N PRO A 27 -13.98 1.43 -20.86
CA PRO A 27 -13.79 0.76 -19.57
C PRO A 27 -14.09 1.67 -18.36
N ALA A 28 -13.74 2.95 -18.44
CA ALA A 28 -13.96 3.90 -17.35
C ALA A 28 -15.46 4.15 -17.10
N THR A 29 -16.26 4.34 -18.14
CA THR A 29 -17.72 4.46 -18.03
C THR A 29 -18.33 3.20 -17.41
N ILE A 30 -17.94 2.00 -17.88
CA ILE A 30 -18.39 0.73 -17.30
C ILE A 30 -18.04 0.65 -15.81
N PHE A 31 -16.83 1.05 -15.41
CA PHE A 31 -16.42 1.07 -14.01
C PHE A 31 -17.25 2.05 -13.16
N THR A 32 -17.55 3.25 -13.67
CA THR A 32 -18.40 4.21 -12.96
C THR A 32 -19.81 3.69 -12.73
N VAL A 33 -20.42 3.07 -13.75
CA VAL A 33 -21.74 2.42 -13.66
C VAL A 33 -21.71 1.27 -12.65
N TYR A 34 -20.68 0.42 -12.70
CA TYR A 34 -20.51 -0.68 -11.76
C TYR A 34 -20.39 -0.19 -10.30
N CYS A 35 -19.61 0.87 -10.06
CA CYS A 35 -19.47 1.46 -8.73
C CYS A 35 -20.77 2.09 -8.23
N ALA A 36 -21.53 2.76 -9.10
CA ALA A 36 -22.84 3.31 -8.76
C ALA A 36 -23.85 2.21 -8.35
N LEU A 37 -23.83 1.06 -9.04
CA LEU A 37 -24.78 -0.03 -8.79
C LEU A 37 -24.41 -0.92 -7.59
N ARG A 38 -23.12 -1.23 -7.39
CA ARG A 38 -22.69 -2.21 -6.36
C ARG A 38 -22.01 -1.61 -5.13
N MET A 39 -21.47 -0.38 -5.21
CA MET A 39 -20.64 0.20 -4.14
C MET A 39 -20.94 1.69 -3.89
N PRO A 40 -22.15 2.03 -3.39
CA PRO A 40 -22.57 3.43 -3.22
C PRO A 40 -21.70 4.24 -2.25
N GLN A 41 -21.01 3.58 -1.32
CA GLN A 41 -20.11 4.26 -0.37
C GLN A 41 -18.85 4.84 -1.04
N LYS A 42 -18.39 4.26 -2.16
CA LYS A 42 -17.17 4.72 -2.86
C LYS A 42 -17.38 6.00 -3.68
N LEU A 43 -18.64 6.34 -4.00
CA LEU A 43 -19.01 7.57 -4.72
C LEU A 43 -18.59 8.85 -3.97
N ARG A 44 -18.47 8.79 -2.64
CA ARG A 44 -18.06 9.94 -1.80
C ARG A 44 -16.54 10.11 -1.66
N SER A 45 -15.75 9.23 -2.26
CA SER A 45 -14.29 9.30 -2.16
C SER A 45 -13.72 10.36 -3.11
N LEU A 46 -12.69 11.08 -2.67
CA LEU A 46 -11.98 12.05 -3.49
C LEU A 46 -11.37 11.41 -4.76
N GLY A 47 -10.95 10.16 -4.66
CA GLY A 47 -10.45 9.39 -5.82
C GLY A 47 -11.53 9.16 -6.88
N PHE A 48 -12.78 8.90 -6.48
CA PHE A 48 -13.88 8.74 -7.41
C PHE A 48 -14.27 10.08 -8.08
N ALA A 49 -14.26 11.17 -7.32
CA ALA A 49 -14.49 12.52 -7.87
C ALA A 49 -13.44 12.89 -8.93
N LEU A 50 -12.17 12.60 -8.67
CA LEU A 50 -11.08 12.82 -9.64
C LEU A 50 -11.22 11.94 -10.88
N HIS A 51 -11.60 10.68 -10.70
CA HIS A 51 -11.89 9.77 -11.82
C HIS A 51 -13.03 10.30 -12.70
N LEU A 52 -14.12 10.79 -12.10
CA LEU A 52 -15.24 11.37 -12.83
C LEU A 52 -14.82 12.63 -13.60
N ALA A 53 -14.02 13.51 -12.98
CA ALA A 53 -13.49 14.69 -13.65
C ALA A 53 -12.63 14.31 -14.88
N LEU A 54 -11.70 13.37 -14.74
CA LEU A 54 -10.89 12.88 -15.85
C LEU A 54 -11.75 12.25 -16.96
N LEU A 55 -12.77 11.48 -16.60
CA LEU A 55 -13.69 10.89 -17.54
C LEU A 55 -14.46 11.96 -18.34
N THR A 56 -14.96 13.01 -17.67
CA THR A 56 -15.67 14.11 -18.37
C THR A 56 -14.76 14.84 -19.36
N VAL A 57 -13.50 15.10 -18.98
CA VAL A 57 -12.51 15.69 -19.88
C VAL A 57 -12.21 14.75 -21.06
N ALA A 58 -12.00 13.46 -20.80
CA ALA A 58 -11.73 12.48 -21.85
C ALA A 58 -12.91 12.33 -22.83
N CYS A 59 -14.16 12.35 -22.34
CA CYS A 59 -15.35 12.37 -23.18
C CYS A 59 -15.43 13.64 -24.03
N GLY A 60 -15.14 14.81 -23.46
CA GLY A 60 -15.11 16.08 -24.20
C GLY A 60 -14.02 16.11 -25.28
N LEU A 61 -12.84 15.56 -24.99
CA LEU A 61 -11.77 15.40 -25.97
C LEU A 61 -12.16 14.40 -27.06
N LEU A 62 -12.75 13.25 -26.71
CA LEU A 62 -13.24 12.27 -27.66
C LEU A 62 -14.27 12.88 -28.61
N TRP A 63 -15.24 13.63 -28.06
CA TRP A 63 -16.22 14.37 -28.85
C TRP A 63 -15.55 15.33 -29.83
N ARG A 64 -14.60 16.13 -29.36
CA ARG A 64 -13.84 17.06 -30.22
C ARG A 64 -13.08 16.32 -31.33
N THR A 65 -12.43 15.19 -31.02
CA THR A 65 -11.70 14.40 -32.03
C THR A 65 -12.64 13.82 -33.09
N LEU A 66 -13.82 13.33 -32.68
CA LEU A 66 -14.83 12.81 -33.60
C LEU A 66 -15.43 13.90 -34.48
N SER A 67 -15.72 15.08 -33.92
CA SER A 67 -16.17 16.24 -34.71
C SER A 67 -15.12 16.71 -35.71
N ALA A 68 -13.83 16.71 -35.32
CA ALA A 68 -12.74 17.05 -36.23
C ALA A 68 -12.59 16.03 -37.36
N LEU A 69 -12.76 14.73 -37.07
CA LEU A 69 -12.68 13.66 -38.07
C LEU A 69 -13.72 13.82 -39.19
N GLN A 70 -14.91 14.33 -38.86
CA GLN A 70 -15.98 14.59 -39.84
C GLN A 70 -15.63 15.69 -40.84
N SER A 71 -14.65 16.54 -40.54
CA SER A 71 -14.20 17.65 -41.39
C SER A 71 -12.97 17.32 -42.24
N VAL A 72 -12.46 16.08 -42.16
CA VAL A 72 -11.30 15.63 -42.94
C VAL A 72 -11.75 15.22 -44.34
N ASP A 73 -11.11 15.80 -45.37
CA ASP A 73 -11.31 15.39 -46.77
C ASP A 73 -10.69 14.00 -46.99
N THR A 74 -11.50 12.94 -46.97
CA THR A 74 -11.07 11.54 -47.19
C THR A 74 -11.00 11.16 -48.68
N SER A 75 -10.69 12.11 -49.56
CA SER A 75 -10.55 11.80 -50.97
C SER A 75 -9.22 11.07 -51.17
N GLY A 76 -9.27 9.73 -51.09
CA GLY A 76 -8.14 8.81 -51.07
C GLY A 76 -7.15 8.98 -52.23
N VAL A 77 -5.99 8.34 -52.06
CA VAL A 77 -4.85 8.17 -53.00
C VAL A 77 -4.95 9.04 -54.25
N PHE A 78 -4.11 10.07 -54.36
CA PHE A 78 -4.09 10.98 -55.50
C PHE A 78 -3.82 10.22 -56.82
N ASP A 79 -4.89 9.84 -57.51
CA ASP A 79 -4.84 9.31 -58.87
C ASP A 79 -5.28 10.42 -59.85
N PRO A 80 -4.34 11.02 -60.59
CA PRO A 80 -4.65 12.09 -61.52
C PRO A 80 -5.53 11.63 -62.69
N TYR A 81 -5.54 10.34 -63.05
CA TYR A 81 -6.41 9.81 -64.10
C TYR A 81 -7.86 9.71 -63.62
N GLU A 82 -8.08 9.25 -62.39
CA GLU A 82 -9.40 9.18 -61.76
C GLU A 82 -9.97 10.59 -61.52
N ILE A 83 -9.14 11.51 -61.02
CA ILE A 83 -9.55 12.91 -60.75
C ILE A 83 -9.99 13.64 -62.02
N LEU A 84 -9.33 13.38 -63.15
CA LEU A 84 -9.67 13.96 -64.45
C LEU A 84 -10.71 13.13 -65.23
N GLY A 85 -11.07 11.94 -64.76
CA GLY A 85 -12.01 11.03 -65.40
C GLY A 85 -11.53 10.51 -66.76
N VAL A 86 -10.22 10.31 -66.93
CA VAL A 86 -9.59 9.91 -68.20
C VAL A 86 -8.82 8.60 -68.03
N SER A 87 -8.71 7.79 -69.09
CA SER A 87 -7.91 6.55 -69.04
C SER A 87 -6.42 6.84 -69.11
N GLU A 88 -5.59 5.96 -68.55
CA GLU A 88 -4.12 6.03 -68.60
C GLU A 88 -3.54 6.13 -70.02
N SER A 89 -4.28 5.62 -71.02
CA SER A 89 -3.92 5.64 -72.44
C SER A 89 -4.37 6.91 -73.19
N THR A 90 -4.86 7.93 -72.49
CA THR A 90 -5.47 9.12 -73.09
C THR A 90 -4.41 10.13 -73.59
N SER A 91 -4.60 10.68 -74.79
CA SER A 91 -3.72 11.72 -75.34
C SER A 91 -3.82 13.05 -74.58
N ILE A 92 -2.70 13.80 -74.50
CA ILE A 92 -2.61 15.11 -73.82
C ILE A 92 -3.71 16.09 -74.29
N THR A 93 -4.12 16.02 -75.56
CA THR A 93 -5.22 16.83 -76.13
C THR A 93 -6.57 16.56 -75.47
N LYS A 94 -6.86 15.31 -75.10
CA LYS A 94 -8.08 14.91 -74.38
C LYS A 94 -8.00 15.26 -72.90
N ILE A 95 -6.82 15.15 -72.28
CA ILE A 95 -6.56 15.57 -70.89
C ILE A 95 -6.84 17.08 -70.72
N LYS A 96 -6.30 17.91 -71.64
CA LYS A 96 -6.58 19.35 -71.69
C LYS A 96 -8.07 19.68 -71.86
N LYS A 97 -8.80 18.86 -72.61
CA LYS A 97 -10.25 19.04 -72.82
C LYS A 97 -11.03 18.67 -71.56
N ALA A 98 -10.70 17.56 -70.91
CA ALA A 98 -11.32 17.11 -69.65
C ALA A 98 -11.14 18.15 -68.53
N PHE A 99 -9.90 18.65 -68.34
CA PHE A 99 -9.60 19.71 -67.38
C PHE A 99 -10.43 20.98 -67.61
N ARG A 100 -10.59 21.42 -68.87
CA ARG A 100 -11.38 22.62 -69.19
C ARG A 100 -12.87 22.45 -68.89
N VAL A 101 -13.41 21.23 -69.01
CA VAL A 101 -14.82 20.94 -68.71
C VAL A 101 -15.03 20.88 -67.20
N LEU A 102 -14.22 20.09 -66.50
CA LEU A 102 -14.28 19.94 -65.04
C LEU A 102 -13.94 21.24 -64.30
N GLY A 103 -12.95 22.00 -64.78
CA GLY A 103 -12.53 23.27 -64.18
C GLY A 103 -13.60 24.35 -64.25
N ARG A 104 -14.52 24.29 -65.23
CA ARG A 104 -15.68 25.18 -65.29
C ARG A 104 -16.81 24.77 -64.35
N GLN A 105 -16.89 23.48 -64.00
CA GLN A 105 -17.89 22.91 -63.11
C GLN A 105 -17.47 23.06 -61.64
N LEU A 106 -16.18 22.92 -61.35
CA LEU A 106 -15.59 22.96 -60.01
C LEU A 106 -14.97 24.32 -59.65
N HIS A 107 -15.20 25.37 -60.45
CA HIS A 107 -14.60 26.69 -60.20
C HIS A 107 -15.10 27.30 -58.88
N PRO A 108 -14.22 27.81 -58.00
CA PRO A 108 -14.62 28.37 -56.70
C PRO A 108 -15.61 29.53 -56.84
N ASP A 109 -15.45 30.40 -57.84
CA ASP A 109 -16.39 31.52 -58.08
C ASP A 109 -17.82 31.11 -58.44
N LYS A 110 -18.04 29.87 -58.93
CA LYS A 110 -19.38 29.37 -59.27
C LYS A 110 -20.02 28.55 -58.16
N ASN A 111 -19.22 28.07 -57.20
CA ASN A 111 -19.64 27.17 -56.13
C ASN A 111 -19.35 27.80 -54.76
N LEU A 112 -19.81 29.05 -54.56
CA LEU A 112 -19.59 29.84 -53.35
C LEU A 112 -20.18 29.18 -52.09
N ASP A 113 -21.22 28.35 -52.24
CA ASP A 113 -21.89 27.65 -51.14
C ASP A 113 -21.16 26.36 -50.72
N ASN A 114 -20.19 25.88 -51.50
CA ASN A 114 -19.44 24.67 -51.19
C ASN A 114 -18.05 25.01 -50.62
N PRO A 115 -17.79 24.80 -49.31
CA PRO A 115 -16.50 25.11 -48.69
C PRO A 115 -15.34 24.27 -49.25
N LEU A 116 -15.63 23.16 -49.94
CA LEU A 116 -14.65 22.27 -50.56
C LEU A 116 -14.32 22.64 -52.02
N ALA A 117 -14.97 23.64 -52.60
CA ALA A 117 -14.77 24.00 -54.01
C ALA A 117 -13.31 24.41 -54.31
N ALA A 118 -12.68 25.15 -53.39
CA ALA A 118 -11.29 25.58 -53.54
C ALA A 118 -10.30 24.41 -53.44
N SER A 119 -10.50 23.47 -52.50
CA SER A 119 -9.64 22.29 -52.36
C SER A 119 -9.80 21.33 -53.55
N GLN A 120 -11.03 21.12 -54.02
CA GLN A 120 -11.32 20.30 -55.20
C GLN A 120 -10.73 20.89 -56.48
N PHE A 121 -10.79 22.20 -56.67
CA PHE A 121 -10.20 22.88 -57.83
C PHE A 121 -8.67 22.83 -57.80
N ALA A 122 -8.06 23.02 -56.63
CA ALA A 122 -6.61 22.87 -56.46
C ALA A 122 -6.15 21.44 -56.78
N ARG A 123 -6.91 20.43 -56.33
CA ARG A 123 -6.64 19.01 -56.63
C ARG A 123 -6.77 18.70 -58.13
N LEU A 124 -7.79 19.24 -58.78
CA LEU A 124 -7.99 19.13 -60.23
C LEU A 124 -6.84 19.77 -61.02
N THR A 125 -6.34 20.93 -60.56
CA THR A 125 -5.21 21.63 -61.16
C THR A 125 -3.93 20.83 -61.01
N LYS A 126 -3.67 20.30 -59.81
CA LYS A 126 -2.53 19.42 -59.54
C LYS A 126 -2.57 18.13 -60.37
N ALA A 127 -3.75 17.56 -60.59
CA ALA A 127 -3.92 16.37 -61.45
C ALA A 127 -3.63 16.68 -62.92
N TYR A 128 -4.01 17.86 -63.40
CA TYR A 128 -3.70 18.32 -64.75
C TYR A 128 -2.20 18.57 -64.96
N GLU A 129 -1.54 19.17 -63.98
CA GLU A 129 -0.08 19.37 -63.99
C GLU A 129 0.67 18.04 -63.99
N ALA A 130 0.26 17.10 -63.13
CA ALA A 130 0.81 15.74 -63.04
C ALA A 130 0.80 14.96 -64.37
N LEU A 131 -0.19 15.20 -65.24
CA LEU A 131 -0.34 14.51 -66.52
C LEU A 131 0.09 15.33 -67.75
N THR A 132 0.51 16.58 -67.55
CA THR A 132 0.90 17.47 -68.66
C THR A 132 2.39 17.80 -68.63
N ASP A 133 2.99 17.84 -67.44
CA ASP A 133 4.41 18.13 -67.26
C ASP A 133 5.27 16.84 -67.42
N PRO A 134 6.27 16.81 -68.31
CA PRO A 134 7.12 15.63 -68.50
C PRO A 134 7.80 15.13 -67.22
N GLU A 135 8.17 16.03 -66.30
CA GLU A 135 8.77 15.65 -65.02
C GLU A 135 7.73 15.04 -64.06
N GLY A 136 6.54 15.66 -63.96
CA GLY A 136 5.41 15.14 -63.17
C GLY A 136 4.92 13.76 -63.63
N ILE A 137 4.88 13.51 -64.94
CA ILE A 137 4.48 12.20 -65.51
C ILE A 137 5.50 11.11 -65.12
N GLU A 138 6.80 11.41 -65.24
CA GLU A 138 7.86 10.45 -64.91
C GLU A 138 7.90 10.18 -63.40
N ASN A 139 7.71 11.22 -62.59
CA ASN A 139 7.62 11.10 -61.13
C ASN A 139 6.41 10.26 -60.71
N PHE A 140 5.24 10.51 -61.30
CA PHE A 140 4.05 9.71 -61.03
C PHE A 140 4.23 8.24 -61.45
N ARG A 141 4.86 7.99 -62.61
CA ARG A 141 5.14 6.63 -63.09
C ARG A 141 6.14 5.88 -62.21
N ARG A 142 7.15 6.57 -61.66
CA ARG A 142 8.20 5.96 -60.82
C ARG A 142 7.82 5.83 -59.35
N TYR A 143 7.06 6.79 -58.81
CA TYR A 143 6.83 6.94 -57.37
C TYR A 143 5.35 6.95 -56.97
N GLY A 144 4.43 6.92 -57.94
CA GLY A 144 2.99 6.98 -57.68
C GLY A 144 2.49 8.37 -57.23
N HIS A 145 3.32 9.41 -57.33
CA HIS A 145 2.98 10.79 -56.93
C HIS A 145 3.71 11.81 -57.84
N PRO A 146 3.07 12.91 -58.28
CA PRO A 146 3.67 13.87 -59.22
C PRO A 146 4.89 14.63 -58.66
N ASP A 147 4.94 14.83 -57.35
CA ASP A 147 6.00 15.58 -56.67
C ASP A 147 7.30 14.76 -56.42
N GLY A 148 7.41 13.53 -56.94
CA GLY A 148 8.59 12.68 -56.82
C GLY A 148 8.56 11.69 -55.65
N PRO A 149 9.71 11.13 -55.22
CA PRO A 149 9.78 10.16 -54.13
C PRO A 149 9.34 10.82 -52.83
N GLN A 150 8.09 10.55 -52.42
CA GLN A 150 7.68 10.90 -51.08
C GLN A 150 8.44 10.01 -50.11
N SER A 151 9.13 10.61 -49.13
CA SER A 151 9.59 9.86 -47.99
C SER A 151 8.36 9.20 -47.37
N MET A 152 8.27 7.87 -47.45
CA MET A 152 7.43 7.06 -46.58
C MET A 152 8.01 7.13 -45.16
N LEU A 153 8.24 8.34 -44.65
CA LEU A 153 8.28 8.56 -43.23
C LEU A 153 6.88 8.14 -42.81
N MET A 154 6.81 6.95 -42.21
CA MET A 154 5.74 6.53 -41.33
C MET A 154 5.57 7.69 -40.34
N GLY A 155 4.75 8.66 -40.73
CA GLY A 155 4.52 9.87 -39.99
C GLY A 155 3.86 9.39 -38.73
N VAL A 156 4.63 9.27 -37.66
CA VAL A 156 4.07 9.02 -36.34
C VAL A 156 2.99 10.07 -36.20
N ALA A 157 1.75 9.63 -36.04
CA ALA A 157 0.58 10.48 -36.04
C ALA A 157 0.70 11.48 -34.89
N PHE A 158 1.38 12.59 -35.17
CA PHE A 158 1.59 13.74 -34.31
C PHE A 158 0.99 14.90 -35.08
N ALA A 159 0.17 15.68 -34.39
CA ALA A 159 -0.46 16.86 -34.98
C ALA A 159 0.57 17.73 -35.72
N SER A 160 0.19 18.31 -36.85
CA SER A 160 1.02 19.18 -37.69
C SER A 160 1.73 20.31 -36.91
N MET A 161 1.16 20.70 -35.76
CA MET A 161 1.74 21.60 -34.75
C MET A 161 3.11 21.14 -34.20
N PHE A 162 3.37 19.83 -34.11
CA PHE A 162 4.64 19.25 -33.64
C PHE A 162 5.61 18.91 -34.78
N SER A 163 5.12 18.82 -36.02
CA SER A 163 5.89 18.36 -37.20
C SER A 163 6.51 19.48 -38.05
N GLY A 164 6.43 20.74 -37.61
CA GLY A 164 7.37 21.77 -38.07
C GLY A 164 7.15 22.33 -39.48
N ASN A 165 5.95 22.77 -39.83
CA ASN A 165 5.77 23.60 -41.04
C ASN A 165 6.19 25.07 -40.85
N ASN A 166 6.46 25.51 -39.62
CA ASN A 166 7.07 26.81 -39.28
C ASN A 166 8.37 26.58 -38.49
N GLY A 167 9.51 26.69 -39.18
CA GLY A 167 10.85 26.47 -38.62
C GLY A 167 11.08 27.15 -37.26
N ASN A 168 11.81 26.47 -36.39
CA ASN A 168 12.17 26.83 -35.01
C ASN A 168 11.05 26.93 -33.95
N THR A 169 9.81 27.29 -34.30
CA THR A 169 8.76 27.50 -33.26
C THR A 169 8.17 26.18 -32.78
N GLY A 170 7.93 25.22 -33.69
CA GLY A 170 7.36 23.91 -33.34
C GLY A 170 8.31 23.04 -32.50
N SER A 171 9.61 23.11 -32.75
CA SER A 171 10.62 22.41 -31.96
C SER A 171 10.73 22.99 -30.54
N ILE A 172 10.77 24.32 -30.40
CA ILE A 172 10.77 24.98 -29.08
C ILE A 172 9.51 24.62 -28.29
N PHE A 173 8.34 24.63 -28.93
CA PHE A 173 7.10 24.23 -28.27
C PHE A 173 7.15 22.78 -27.78
N ALA A 174 7.63 21.84 -28.62
CA ALA A 174 7.79 20.45 -28.23
C ALA A 174 8.76 20.30 -27.05
N PHE A 175 9.91 20.99 -27.07
CA PHE A 175 10.87 20.97 -25.96
C PHE A 175 10.28 21.50 -24.65
N VAL A 176 9.54 22.61 -24.69
CA VAL A 176 8.88 23.17 -23.50
C VAL A 176 7.77 22.23 -23.01
N TYR A 177 6.96 21.70 -23.91
CA TYR A 177 5.86 20.79 -23.58
C TYR A 177 6.38 19.51 -22.90
N PHE A 178 7.32 18.81 -23.54
CA PHE A 178 7.91 17.60 -22.96
C PHE A 178 8.74 17.93 -21.70
N GLY A 179 9.44 19.07 -21.67
CA GLY A 179 10.15 19.55 -20.50
C GLY A 179 9.23 19.71 -19.28
N LEU A 180 8.06 20.34 -19.46
CA LEU A 180 7.07 20.49 -18.38
C LEU A 180 6.45 19.14 -17.97
N ILE A 181 6.20 18.23 -18.92
CA ILE A 181 5.69 16.89 -18.60
C ILE A 181 6.73 16.10 -17.79
N PHE A 182 7.99 16.05 -18.22
CA PHE A 182 9.02 15.32 -17.49
C PHE A 182 9.35 15.96 -16.15
N ALA A 183 9.35 17.29 -16.06
CA ALA A 183 9.53 18.00 -14.79
C ALA A 183 8.37 17.73 -13.82
N SER A 184 7.11 17.79 -14.30
CA SER A 184 5.94 17.50 -13.48
C SER A 184 5.87 16.03 -13.06
N LEU A 185 6.22 15.09 -13.96
CA LEU A 185 6.35 13.68 -13.65
C LEU A 185 7.46 13.43 -12.63
N GLY A 186 8.64 14.04 -12.82
CA GLY A 186 9.76 13.95 -11.88
C GLY A 186 9.39 14.49 -10.50
N TYR A 187 8.71 15.65 -10.44
CA TYR A 187 8.18 16.20 -9.20
C TYR A 187 7.11 15.31 -8.57
N PHE A 188 6.20 14.74 -9.36
CA PHE A 188 5.17 13.83 -8.88
C PHE A 188 5.77 12.53 -8.31
N LEU A 189 6.77 11.96 -8.98
CA LEU A 189 7.51 10.79 -8.49
C LEU A 189 8.29 11.11 -7.22
N TYR A 190 8.98 12.25 -7.16
CA TYR A 190 9.64 12.73 -5.94
C TYR A 190 8.64 12.91 -4.79
N TRP A 191 7.49 13.53 -5.05
CA TRP A 191 6.42 13.72 -4.08
C TRP A 191 5.84 12.38 -3.61
N LEU A 192 5.60 11.44 -4.52
CA LEU A 192 5.15 10.08 -4.20
C LEU A 192 6.18 9.35 -3.33
N GLN A 193 7.46 9.42 -3.67
CA GLN A 193 8.53 8.81 -2.90
C GLN A 193 8.60 9.40 -1.48
N LYS A 194 8.53 10.73 -1.36
CA LYS A 194 8.52 11.43 -0.06
C LYS A 194 7.29 11.09 0.78
N ARG A 195 6.13 10.89 0.16
CA ARG A 195 4.89 10.52 0.85
C ARG A 195 4.83 9.03 1.21
N SER A 196 5.34 8.17 0.33
CA SER A 196 5.41 6.71 0.51
C SER A 196 6.42 6.32 1.58
N GLY A 197 7.54 7.06 1.68
CA GLY A 197 8.64 6.76 2.59
C GLY A 197 8.39 6.94 4.09
N ARG A 198 7.18 7.33 4.54
CA ARG A 198 6.89 7.52 5.97
C ARG A 198 6.51 6.24 6.70
N ARG A 199 5.91 5.25 6.03
CA ARG A 199 5.44 4.02 6.67
C ARG A 199 6.24 2.82 6.19
N ASP A 200 6.71 2.01 7.13
CA ASP A 200 7.39 0.75 6.87
C ASP A 200 6.40 -0.35 6.46
N ARG A 201 6.90 -1.52 6.01
CA ARG A 201 6.10 -2.73 5.71
C ARG A 201 5.17 -3.12 6.85
N THR A 202 5.54 -2.78 8.08
CA THR A 202 4.78 -2.96 9.32
C THR A 202 3.64 -1.95 9.54
N ARG A 203 3.40 -1.01 8.60
CA ARG A 203 2.44 0.12 8.69
C ARG A 203 2.72 1.15 9.79
N VAL A 204 3.82 1.02 10.52
CA VAL A 204 4.33 1.96 11.52
C VAL A 204 5.29 2.97 10.86
N SER A 205 5.47 4.14 11.48
CA SER A 205 6.44 5.13 11.05
C SER A 205 7.86 4.57 11.08
N ARG A 206 8.68 4.94 10.09
CA ARG A 206 10.09 4.55 10.06
C ARG A 206 10.86 5.06 11.29
N SER A 207 10.51 6.24 11.81
CA SER A 207 11.07 6.79 13.05
C SER A 207 10.79 5.87 14.23
N THR A 208 9.52 5.54 14.46
CA THR A 208 9.10 4.64 15.53
C THR A 208 9.80 3.28 15.45
N TYR A 209 9.87 2.68 14.27
CA TYR A 209 10.57 1.39 14.09
C TYR A 209 12.06 1.49 14.41
N ALA A 210 12.73 2.56 13.95
CA ALA A 210 14.14 2.80 14.28
C ALA A 210 14.34 2.96 15.79
N THR A 211 13.48 3.73 16.46
CA THR A 211 13.51 3.91 17.92
C THR A 211 13.31 2.59 18.66
N PHE A 212 12.40 1.72 18.20
CA PHE A 212 12.23 0.39 18.80
C PHE A 212 13.49 -0.46 18.71
N VAL A 213 14.16 -0.46 17.55
CA VAL A 213 15.40 -1.22 17.34
C VAL A 213 16.57 -0.63 18.14
N GLU A 214 16.64 0.70 18.26
CA GLU A 214 17.69 1.40 18.99
C GLU A 214 17.57 1.17 20.50
N ILE A 215 16.37 1.29 21.06
CA ILE A 215 16.11 1.16 22.51
C ILE A 215 16.04 -0.31 22.96
N LEU A 216 15.86 -1.27 22.04
CA LEU A 216 15.81 -2.69 22.37
C LEU A 216 17.07 -3.14 23.13
N ALA A 217 16.89 -3.45 24.41
CA ALA A 217 17.91 -3.97 25.30
C ALA A 217 17.68 -5.46 25.61
N ASP A 218 18.74 -6.16 26.01
CA ASP A 218 18.68 -7.59 26.38
C ASP A 218 17.67 -7.85 27.51
N LYS A 219 17.60 -6.96 28.50
CA LYS A 219 16.69 -7.07 29.64
C LYS A 219 15.80 -5.84 29.72
N MET A 220 14.56 -5.99 29.29
CA MET A 220 13.52 -4.98 29.44
C MET A 220 12.45 -5.45 30.42
N SER A 221 12.02 -4.56 31.31
CA SER A 221 10.83 -4.77 32.13
C SER A 221 9.56 -4.54 31.31
N VAL A 222 8.41 -5.02 31.81
CA VAL A 222 7.11 -4.72 31.18
C VAL A 222 6.87 -3.21 31.11
N HIS A 223 7.32 -2.47 32.13
CA HIS A 223 7.19 -1.02 32.18
C HIS A 223 8.04 -0.32 31.12
N ASP A 224 9.25 -0.81 30.84
CA ASP A 224 10.11 -0.24 29.78
C ASP A 224 9.47 -0.44 28.40
N VAL A 225 8.88 -1.62 28.16
CA VAL A 225 8.14 -1.91 26.92
C VAL A 225 6.92 -1.00 26.80
N VAL A 226 6.13 -0.85 27.87
CA VAL A 226 4.96 0.05 27.88
C VAL A 226 5.37 1.50 27.63
N GLU A 227 6.42 1.98 28.28
CA GLU A 227 6.95 3.34 28.14
C GLU A 227 7.40 3.61 26.70
N LEU A 228 8.14 2.68 26.10
CA LEU A 228 8.59 2.76 24.72
C LEU A 228 7.41 2.83 23.73
N LEU A 229 6.43 1.95 23.90
CA LEU A 229 5.27 1.88 22.99
C LEU A 229 4.35 3.10 23.12
N LEU A 230 4.15 3.62 24.33
CA LEU A 230 3.27 4.77 24.56
C LEU A 230 3.91 6.12 24.21
N SER A 231 5.22 6.13 23.96
CA SER A 231 6.00 7.30 23.59
C SER A 231 6.18 7.48 22.08
N CYS A 232 5.69 6.54 21.26
CA CYS A 232 5.89 6.58 19.82
C CYS A 232 5.02 7.62 19.09
N ASP A 233 5.38 7.90 17.84
CA ASP A 233 4.74 8.93 17.01
C ASP A 233 3.26 8.65 16.73
N GLU A 234 2.87 7.38 16.62
CA GLU A 234 1.49 6.94 16.42
C GLU A 234 0.62 7.36 17.62
N MET A 235 1.11 7.04 18.82
CA MET A 235 0.45 7.38 20.08
C MET A 235 0.38 8.90 20.29
N ALA A 236 1.40 9.65 19.86
CA ALA A 236 1.42 11.11 19.89
C ALA A 236 0.50 11.76 18.83
N GLY A 237 0.11 11.04 17.76
CA GLY A 237 -0.76 11.57 16.70
C GLY A 237 0.00 12.34 15.60
N SER A 238 1.31 12.14 15.48
CA SER A 238 2.18 12.81 14.51
C SER A 238 1.75 12.62 13.05
N ALA A 239 0.99 11.55 12.76
CA ALA A 239 0.48 11.25 11.42
C ALA A 239 -0.49 12.32 10.84
N ALA A 240 -1.02 13.24 11.64
CA ALA A 240 -2.01 14.23 11.21
C ALA A 240 -1.54 15.70 11.24
N GLY A 241 -0.29 15.99 11.64
CA GLY A 241 0.19 17.38 11.76
C GLY A 241 -0.38 18.15 12.97
N ILE A 242 -0.97 17.43 13.94
CA ILE A 242 -1.58 17.97 15.18
C ILE A 242 -0.58 17.85 16.36
N LEU A 243 0.70 17.61 16.08
CA LEU A 243 1.69 17.31 17.10
C LEU A 243 1.87 18.48 18.07
N ASP A 244 1.93 19.71 17.54
CA ASP A 244 2.18 20.91 18.32
C ASP A 244 1.00 21.24 19.26
N ASP A 245 -0.23 21.15 18.77
CA ASP A 245 -1.44 21.41 19.58
C ASP A 245 -1.61 20.38 20.70
N ALA A 246 -1.45 19.09 20.38
CA ALA A 246 -1.57 18.01 21.36
C ALA A 246 -0.48 18.10 22.45
N LEU A 247 0.73 18.52 22.06
CA LEU A 247 1.85 18.70 22.98
C LEU A 247 1.63 19.93 23.88
N ASN A 248 1.17 21.05 23.32
CA ASN A 248 0.84 22.26 24.07
C ASN A 248 -0.27 22.03 25.11
N GLU A 249 -1.34 21.33 24.72
CA GLU A 249 -2.41 20.96 25.64
C GLU A 249 -1.93 20.04 26.78
N ALA A 250 -1.11 19.03 26.45
CA ALA A 250 -0.58 18.11 27.44
C ALA A 250 0.39 18.80 28.41
N GLN A 251 1.18 19.77 27.94
CA GLN A 251 2.02 20.62 28.77
C GLN A 251 1.20 21.47 29.74
N LEU A 252 0.12 22.09 29.25
CA LEU A 252 -0.79 22.88 30.09
C LEU A 252 -1.40 22.02 31.22
N ARG A 253 -1.64 20.73 30.95
CA ARG A 253 -2.19 19.76 31.91
C ARG A 253 -1.15 19.07 32.80
N ALA A 254 0.14 19.37 32.67
CA ALA A 254 1.22 18.67 33.42
C ALA A 254 1.00 18.63 34.94
N LYS A 255 0.54 19.74 35.54
CA LYS A 255 0.21 19.80 36.99
C LYS A 255 -0.91 18.83 37.37
N THR A 256 -1.89 18.62 36.48
CA THR A 256 -2.99 17.69 36.70
C THR A 256 -2.52 16.24 36.60
N HIS A 257 -1.58 15.94 35.70
CA HIS A 257 -0.94 14.62 35.57
C HIS A 257 -0.19 14.26 36.85
N ASP A 258 0.60 15.18 37.40
CA ASP A 258 1.32 14.97 38.65
C ASP A 258 0.38 14.75 39.84
N LYS A 259 -0.71 15.55 39.92
CA LYS A 259 -1.72 15.39 40.97
C LYS A 259 -2.42 14.03 40.86
N PHE A 260 -2.73 13.59 39.64
CA PHE A 260 -3.39 12.31 39.40
C PHE A 260 -2.46 11.12 39.69
N ALA A 261 -1.20 11.19 39.27
CA ALA A 261 -0.18 10.18 39.58
C ALA A 261 -0.01 10.00 41.10
N LYS A 262 0.08 11.10 41.86
CA LYS A 262 0.13 11.06 43.34
C LYS A 262 -1.11 10.46 43.97
N LYS A 263 -2.30 10.71 43.41
CA LYS A 263 -3.55 10.07 43.90
C LYS A 263 -3.53 8.56 43.67
N MET A 264 -3.02 8.09 42.54
CA MET A 264 -2.88 6.65 42.25
C MET A 264 -1.83 5.98 43.14
N GLU A 265 -0.73 6.67 43.45
CA GLU A 265 0.27 6.23 44.43
C GLU A 265 -0.32 6.14 45.85
N ALA A 266 -1.08 7.16 46.28
CA ALA A 266 -1.76 7.16 47.59
C ALA A 266 -2.80 6.03 47.72
N ALA A 267 -3.42 5.65 46.60
CA ALA A 267 -4.33 4.50 46.52
C ALA A 267 -3.60 3.13 46.48
N LYS A 268 -2.26 3.10 46.56
CA LYS A 268 -1.42 1.90 46.43
C LYS A 268 -1.65 1.13 45.11
N ALA A 269 -2.13 1.83 44.08
CA ALA A 269 -2.33 1.24 42.76
C ALA A 269 -1.02 1.20 41.97
N LEU A 270 -0.24 2.30 42.00
CA LEU A 270 1.07 2.41 41.37
C LEU A 270 2.19 2.26 42.41
N SER A 271 3.31 1.66 42.01
CA SER A 271 4.54 1.69 42.80
C SER A 271 5.18 3.09 42.75
N SER A 272 6.02 3.40 43.73
CA SER A 272 6.80 4.64 43.75
C SER A 272 7.75 4.75 42.56
N GLU A 273 8.28 3.61 42.08
CA GLU A 273 9.13 3.54 40.89
C GLU A 273 8.36 3.97 39.63
N VAL A 274 7.18 3.37 39.38
CA VAL A 274 6.36 3.68 38.20
C VAL A 274 5.89 5.13 38.25
N THR A 275 5.50 5.61 39.43
CA THR A 275 5.10 7.01 39.63
C THR A 275 6.26 7.97 39.32
N THR A 276 7.47 7.63 39.74
CA THR A 276 8.67 8.44 39.45
C THR A 276 9.01 8.44 37.96
N ARG A 277 8.91 7.30 37.28
CA ARG A 277 9.11 7.17 35.82
C ARG A 277 8.13 8.07 35.06
N ILE A 278 6.84 7.98 35.36
CA ILE A 278 5.80 8.82 34.71
C ILE A 278 6.05 10.30 34.97
N ARG A 279 6.45 10.71 36.19
CA ARG A 279 6.66 12.12 36.51
C ARG A 279 7.90 12.71 35.84
N LYS A 280 8.96 11.92 35.68
CA LYS A 280 10.23 12.36 35.07
C LYS A 280 10.27 12.23 33.55
N HIS A 281 9.27 11.60 32.94
CA HIS A 281 9.25 11.36 31.50
C HIS A 281 9.26 12.68 30.69
N PRO A 282 10.13 12.82 29.66
CA PRO A 282 10.29 14.08 28.93
C PRO A 282 9.06 14.42 28.08
N ASN A 283 8.40 13.42 27.49
CA ASN A 283 7.23 13.65 26.64
C ASN A 283 5.93 13.72 27.48
N PRO A 284 5.20 14.86 27.48
CA PRO A 284 3.97 15.02 28.26
C PRO A 284 2.81 14.17 27.73
N VAL A 285 2.76 13.88 26.43
CA VAL A 285 1.71 13.04 25.84
C VAL A 285 1.88 11.58 26.25
N ALA A 286 3.13 11.10 26.29
CA ALA A 286 3.44 9.77 26.81
C ALA A 286 3.02 9.63 28.29
N ARG A 287 3.16 10.70 29.09
CA ARG A 287 2.67 10.73 30.48
C ARG A 287 1.15 10.57 30.55
N GLU A 288 0.39 11.29 29.73
CA GLU A 288 -1.06 11.13 29.63
C GLU A 288 -1.44 9.70 29.24
N ASN A 289 -0.78 9.14 28.22
CA ASN A 289 -1.03 7.80 27.73
C ASN A 289 -0.75 6.73 28.80
N MET A 290 0.37 6.85 29.52
CA MET A 290 0.72 5.96 30.63
C MET A 290 -0.33 6.03 31.75
N LEU A 291 -0.70 7.24 32.19
CA LEU A 291 -1.71 7.42 33.24
C LEU A 291 -3.06 6.84 32.82
N ALA A 292 -3.46 7.02 31.55
CA ALA A 292 -4.71 6.46 31.03
C ALA A 292 -4.68 4.93 30.98
N LEU A 293 -3.58 4.33 30.53
CA LEU A 293 -3.41 2.87 30.51
C LEU A 293 -3.44 2.28 31.92
N TYR A 294 -2.64 2.84 32.84
CA TYR A 294 -2.57 2.33 34.21
C TYR A 294 -3.87 2.52 34.98
N GLN A 295 -4.57 3.65 34.81
CA GLN A 295 -5.90 3.85 35.38
C GLN A 295 -6.87 2.72 34.96
N TYR A 296 -6.78 2.28 33.71
CA TYR A 296 -7.63 1.22 33.20
C TYR A 296 -7.21 -0.17 33.71
N LEU A 297 -5.93 -0.54 33.56
CA LEU A 297 -5.42 -1.85 33.98
C LEU A 297 -5.48 -2.05 35.50
N LEU A 298 -5.55 -0.96 36.28
CA LEU A 298 -5.61 -0.98 37.74
C LEU A 298 -6.96 -0.47 38.28
N ARG A 299 -8.01 -0.46 37.43
CA ARG A 299 -9.34 0.07 37.77
C ARG A 299 -9.92 -0.50 39.07
N ASP A 300 -9.63 -1.76 39.39
CA ASP A 300 -10.12 -2.40 40.62
C ASP A 300 -9.54 -1.78 41.88
N LYS A 301 -8.27 -1.33 41.82
CA LYS A 301 -7.61 -0.61 42.93
C LYS A 301 -8.01 0.87 42.98
N LEU A 302 -8.56 1.40 41.88
CA LEU A 302 -8.79 2.84 41.68
C LEU A 302 -10.28 3.24 41.69
N ARG A 303 -11.19 2.36 42.15
CA ARG A 303 -12.64 2.62 42.18
C ARG A 303 -13.03 3.91 42.92
N ASN A 304 -12.29 4.28 43.97
CA ASN A 304 -12.57 5.45 44.81
C ASN A 304 -11.80 6.71 44.38
N VAL A 305 -10.99 6.64 43.32
CA VAL A 305 -10.19 7.77 42.85
C VAL A 305 -10.95 8.49 41.73
N SER A 306 -11.21 9.79 41.93
CA SER A 306 -11.85 10.64 40.91
C SER A 306 -11.01 10.66 39.62
N ARG A 307 -11.64 10.24 38.52
CA ARG A 307 -11.07 10.22 37.17
C ARG A 307 -11.25 11.58 36.46
N PRO A 308 -10.17 12.18 35.92
CA PRO A 308 -10.29 13.32 35.02
C PRO A 308 -10.93 12.95 33.67
N SER A 309 -11.65 13.87 33.04
CA SER A 309 -12.34 13.63 31.76
C SER A 309 -11.40 13.33 30.58
N TRP A 310 -10.20 13.91 30.59
CA TRP A 310 -9.18 13.68 29.54
C TRP A 310 -8.68 12.23 29.53
N VAL A 311 -8.77 11.51 30.65
CA VAL A 311 -8.34 10.11 30.74
C VAL A 311 -9.18 9.23 29.84
N ASP A 312 -10.50 9.43 29.81
CA ASP A 312 -11.41 8.60 29.00
C ASP A 312 -11.13 8.78 27.49
N GLN A 313 -10.87 10.02 27.05
CA GLN A 313 -10.53 10.33 25.65
C GLN A 313 -9.19 9.69 25.23
N ARG A 314 -8.16 9.80 26.09
CA ARG A 314 -6.85 9.20 25.82
C ARG A 314 -6.90 7.67 25.86
N PHE A 315 -7.67 7.13 26.80
CA PHE A 315 -7.83 5.70 26.97
C PHE A 315 -8.38 5.03 25.70
N GLN A 316 -9.39 5.60 25.06
CA GLN A 316 -9.94 5.06 23.81
C GLN A 316 -8.88 4.94 22.72
N LYS A 317 -8.05 5.98 22.56
CA LYS A 317 -6.95 5.95 21.58
C LYS A 317 -5.92 4.88 21.94
N VAL A 318 -5.46 4.88 23.19
CA VAL A 318 -4.47 3.91 23.68
C VAL A 318 -4.96 2.48 23.47
N LEU A 319 -6.22 2.19 23.82
CA LEU A 319 -6.78 0.86 23.72
C LEU A 319 -6.88 0.34 22.28
N LEU A 320 -7.12 1.23 21.31
CA LEU A 320 -7.23 0.87 19.90
C LEU A 320 -5.86 0.69 19.22
N GLU A 321 -4.88 1.55 19.54
CA GLU A 321 -3.58 1.57 18.86
C GLU A 321 -2.53 0.66 19.52
N LEU A 322 -2.50 0.62 20.86
CA LEU A 322 -1.47 -0.13 21.59
C LEU A 322 -1.40 -1.62 21.22
N PRO A 323 -2.50 -2.37 21.02
CA PRO A 323 -2.42 -3.80 20.71
C PRO A 323 -1.71 -4.08 19.38
N PHE A 324 -1.91 -3.17 18.42
CA PHE A 324 -1.24 -3.21 17.13
C PHE A 324 0.25 -2.92 17.29
N LEU A 325 0.61 -1.90 18.06
CA LEU A 325 2.01 -1.56 18.36
C LEU A 325 2.73 -2.68 19.11
N VAL A 326 2.07 -3.35 20.06
CA VAL A 326 2.64 -4.49 20.79
C VAL A 326 2.90 -5.66 19.84
N ASP A 327 1.98 -5.98 18.93
CA ASP A 327 2.17 -7.08 17.95
C ASP A 327 3.34 -6.81 16.99
N ILE A 328 3.50 -5.55 16.57
CA ILE A 328 4.62 -5.13 15.72
C ILE A 328 5.93 -5.16 16.49
N PHE A 329 5.95 -4.67 17.72
CA PHE A 329 7.12 -4.73 18.58
C PHE A 329 7.51 -6.17 18.88
N ALA A 330 6.56 -7.07 19.16
CA ALA A 330 6.84 -8.49 19.36
C ALA A 330 7.46 -9.13 18.11
N THR A 331 6.92 -8.84 16.92
CA THR A 331 7.46 -9.33 15.64
C THR A 331 8.87 -8.80 15.37
N MET A 332 9.08 -7.51 15.61
CA MET A 332 10.40 -6.88 15.47
C MET A 332 11.40 -7.45 16.49
N ALA A 333 11.00 -7.57 17.76
CA ALA A 333 11.81 -8.12 18.83
C ALA A 333 12.20 -9.58 18.54
N ALA A 334 11.28 -10.42 18.05
CA ALA A 334 11.59 -11.78 17.64
C ALA A 334 12.74 -11.86 16.62
N GLU A 335 12.76 -10.96 15.63
CA GLU A 335 13.83 -10.91 14.63
C GLU A 335 15.14 -10.31 15.19
N GLN A 336 15.06 -9.20 15.90
CA GLN A 336 16.25 -8.47 16.36
C GLN A 336 16.95 -9.15 17.54
N LEU A 337 16.21 -9.81 18.44
CA LEU A 337 16.79 -10.54 19.56
C LEU A 337 17.63 -11.72 19.07
N VAL A 338 17.15 -12.45 18.05
CA VAL A 338 17.92 -13.53 17.42
C VAL A 338 19.18 -13.00 16.76
N LYS A 339 19.08 -11.91 15.98
CA LYS A 339 20.24 -11.27 15.32
C LYS A 339 21.30 -10.76 16.30
N ARG A 340 20.88 -10.24 17.45
CA ARG A 340 21.77 -9.69 18.49
C ARG A 340 22.20 -10.73 19.53
N ALA A 341 21.75 -11.97 19.42
CA ALA A 341 21.99 -13.03 20.42
C ALA A 341 21.51 -12.65 21.85
N TYR A 342 20.41 -11.90 21.96
CA TYR A 342 19.83 -11.48 23.23
C TYR A 342 18.88 -12.52 23.82
N SER A 343 18.53 -12.33 25.08
CA SER A 343 17.57 -13.15 25.80
C SER A 343 16.14 -12.98 25.28
N ALA A 344 15.30 -13.98 25.52
CA ALA A 344 13.89 -13.95 25.14
C ALA A 344 13.04 -12.99 25.99
N ILE A 345 13.61 -12.36 27.03
CA ILE A 345 12.88 -11.58 28.04
C ILE A 345 12.05 -10.44 27.41
N PRO A 346 12.58 -9.59 26.51
CA PRO A 346 11.81 -8.47 25.96
C PRO A 346 10.61 -8.95 25.14
N LEU A 347 10.77 -10.04 24.37
CA LEU A 347 9.68 -10.67 23.62
C LEU A 347 8.61 -11.23 24.57
N LEU A 348 9.01 -11.98 25.59
CA LEU A 348 8.09 -12.52 26.59
C LEU A 348 7.34 -11.39 27.34
N ARG A 349 7.98 -10.24 27.58
CA ARG A 349 7.32 -9.06 28.16
C ARG A 349 6.27 -8.49 27.21
N ALA A 350 6.56 -8.40 25.92
CA ALA A 350 5.59 -7.96 24.91
C ALA A 350 4.37 -8.90 24.84
N LEU A 351 4.59 -10.22 24.82
CA LEU A 351 3.50 -11.21 24.82
C LEU A 351 2.68 -11.16 26.12
N SER A 352 3.33 -10.98 27.27
CA SER A 352 2.64 -10.78 28.55
C SER A 352 1.82 -9.48 28.58
N LEU A 353 2.27 -8.44 27.88
CA LEU A 353 1.51 -7.20 27.75
C LEU A 353 0.28 -7.37 26.87
N GLN A 354 0.33 -8.19 25.81
CA GLN A 354 -0.85 -8.52 25.01
C GLN A 354 -1.94 -9.21 25.85
N SER A 355 -1.55 -10.17 26.70
CA SER A 355 -2.51 -10.88 27.57
C SER A 355 -3.08 -9.93 28.61
N SER A 356 -2.21 -9.06 29.15
CA SER A 356 -2.60 -8.02 30.09
C SER A 356 -3.66 -7.08 29.53
N LEU A 357 -3.48 -6.62 28.29
CA LEU A 357 -4.42 -5.75 27.60
C LEU A 357 -5.73 -6.48 27.27
N ALA A 358 -5.66 -7.72 26.77
CA ALA A 358 -6.83 -8.49 26.38
C ALA A 358 -7.73 -8.86 27.59
N GLN A 359 -7.11 -9.18 28.73
CA GLN A 359 -7.81 -9.58 29.95
C GLN A 359 -8.09 -8.42 30.91
N GLY A 360 -7.47 -7.25 30.68
CA GLY A 360 -7.68 -6.01 31.41
C GLY A 360 -7.03 -5.96 32.79
N SER A 361 -5.89 -6.62 32.98
CA SER A 361 -5.07 -6.55 34.20
C SER A 361 -3.60 -6.55 33.83
N LEU A 362 -2.75 -5.83 34.55
CA LEU A 362 -1.30 -5.84 34.29
C LEU A 362 -0.61 -7.11 34.81
N VAL A 363 -1.16 -7.73 35.85
CA VAL A 363 -0.58 -8.91 36.52
C VAL A 363 -1.65 -10.00 36.63
N PRO A 364 -1.28 -11.28 36.39
CA PRO A 364 -2.18 -12.41 36.59
C PRO A 364 -2.34 -12.72 38.08
N ASP A 365 -3.08 -11.89 38.81
CA ASP A 365 -3.47 -12.15 40.20
C ASP A 365 -4.58 -13.22 40.26
N GLU A 366 -4.75 -13.91 41.40
CA GLU A 366 -5.78 -14.96 41.54
C GLU A 366 -7.19 -14.48 41.14
N ALA A 367 -7.56 -13.25 41.53
CA ALA A 367 -8.85 -12.66 41.18
C ALA A 367 -9.00 -12.51 39.65
N THR A 368 -7.93 -12.14 38.95
CA THR A 368 -7.94 -11.94 37.49
C THR A 368 -8.03 -13.27 36.75
N LEU A 369 -7.36 -14.31 37.26
CA LEU A 369 -7.45 -15.67 36.73
C LEU A 369 -8.85 -16.25 36.93
N ARG A 370 -9.50 -15.98 38.07
CA ARG A 370 -10.90 -16.35 38.32
C ARG A 370 -11.84 -15.63 37.35
N ALA A 371 -11.69 -14.31 37.21
CA ALA A 371 -12.49 -13.51 36.28
C ALA A 371 -12.30 -13.94 34.80
N GLN A 372 -11.09 -14.35 34.40
CA GLN A 372 -10.85 -14.93 33.08
C GLN A 372 -11.61 -16.25 32.90
N LYS A 373 -11.56 -17.15 33.89
CA LYS A 373 -12.27 -18.44 33.84
C LYS A 373 -13.78 -18.23 33.75
N GLU A 374 -14.34 -17.32 34.54
CA GLU A 374 -15.76 -16.97 34.51
C GLU A 374 -16.18 -16.46 33.13
N ARG A 375 -15.43 -15.51 32.54
CA ARG A 375 -15.72 -15.00 31.19
C ARG A 375 -15.71 -16.08 30.12
N VAL A 376 -14.77 -17.01 30.20
CA VAL A 376 -14.65 -18.11 29.23
C VAL A 376 -15.83 -19.07 29.35
N VAL A 377 -16.27 -19.37 30.58
CA VAL A 377 -17.48 -20.18 30.84
C VAL A 377 -18.73 -19.48 30.33
N ASP A 378 -18.89 -18.18 30.59
CA ASP A 378 -20.03 -17.38 30.13
C ASP A 378 -20.13 -17.32 28.60
N ALA A 379 -18.97 -17.21 27.93
CA ALA A 379 -18.87 -17.24 26.48
C ALA A 379 -19.11 -18.63 25.86
N LYS A 380 -19.28 -19.68 26.68
CA LYS A 380 -19.37 -21.09 26.28
C LYS A 380 -18.16 -21.57 25.47
N VAL A 381 -16.99 -20.98 25.74
CA VAL A 381 -15.71 -21.34 25.13
C VAL A 381 -14.90 -22.17 26.15
N LYS A 382 -14.01 -23.04 25.68
CA LYS A 382 -13.04 -23.74 26.54
C LYS A 382 -11.71 -22.99 26.52
N LEU A 383 -11.04 -22.90 27.67
CA LEU A 383 -9.67 -22.35 27.71
C LEU A 383 -8.74 -23.21 26.84
N PRO A 384 -7.85 -22.60 26.04
CA PRO A 384 -6.96 -23.38 25.19
C PRO A 384 -5.99 -24.23 26.00
N ILE A 385 -6.01 -25.54 25.76
CA ILE A 385 -5.02 -26.50 26.28
C ILE A 385 -4.07 -26.85 25.14
N LEU A 386 -2.84 -26.38 25.24
CA LEU A 386 -1.78 -26.56 24.23
C LEU A 386 -0.82 -27.68 24.65
N HIS A 387 -0.50 -28.58 23.72
CA HIS A 387 0.50 -29.62 23.92
C HIS A 387 1.40 -29.71 22.69
N LEU A 388 2.70 -29.93 22.91
CA LEU A 388 3.67 -30.16 21.83
C LEU A 388 3.99 -31.65 21.77
N GLU A 389 3.76 -32.29 20.63
CA GLU A 389 4.02 -33.71 20.40
C GLU A 389 5.06 -33.91 19.31
N GLY A 390 5.83 -35.00 19.41
CA GLY A 390 6.84 -35.37 18.42
C GLY A 390 7.90 -34.28 18.20
N THR A 391 8.32 -33.58 19.25
CA THR A 391 9.32 -32.51 19.14
C THR A 391 10.70 -33.14 18.92
N THR A 392 11.24 -32.98 17.73
CA THR A 392 12.56 -33.49 17.34
C THR A 392 13.38 -32.38 16.69
N MET A 393 14.69 -32.45 16.86
CA MET A 393 15.62 -31.51 16.27
C MET A 393 16.74 -32.27 15.57
N ALA A 394 16.99 -31.95 14.31
CA ALA A 394 17.98 -32.63 13.50
C ALA A 394 18.58 -31.68 12.45
N VAL A 395 19.78 -32.02 12.00
CA VAL A 395 20.35 -31.51 10.74
C VAL A 395 19.84 -32.42 9.63
N LEU A 396 19.48 -31.88 8.47
CA LEU A 396 18.86 -32.67 7.40
C LEU A 396 19.85 -33.61 6.69
N ASP A 397 21.12 -33.22 6.64
CA ASP A 397 22.14 -33.88 5.83
C ASP A 397 23.14 -34.71 6.66
N GLU A 398 23.13 -34.58 7.99
CA GLU A 398 24.12 -35.18 8.90
C GLU A 398 23.46 -35.76 10.16
N SER A 399 24.07 -36.80 10.74
CA SER A 399 23.56 -37.46 11.97
C SER A 399 24.02 -36.78 13.26
N THR A 400 25.12 -36.04 13.21
CA THR A 400 25.67 -35.27 14.34
C THR A 400 25.46 -33.79 14.13
N ILE A 401 25.29 -33.05 15.23
CA ILE A 401 25.13 -31.59 15.19
C ILE A 401 26.50 -30.95 15.39
N GLN A 402 26.92 -30.13 14.43
CA GLN A 402 28.18 -29.39 14.50
C GLN A 402 27.95 -27.91 14.81
N PRO A 403 29.00 -27.19 15.27
CA PRO A 403 28.87 -25.79 15.61
C PRO A 403 28.54 -24.94 14.39
N GLY A 404 27.50 -24.10 14.49
CA GLY A 404 27.03 -23.24 13.41
C GLY A 404 26.15 -23.92 12.37
N ASP A 405 25.73 -25.16 12.59
CA ASP A 405 24.83 -25.86 11.68
C ASP A 405 23.43 -25.27 11.64
N TRP A 406 22.76 -25.46 10.50
CA TRP A 406 21.35 -25.12 10.36
C TRP A 406 20.48 -26.24 10.95
N LEU A 407 19.90 -25.97 12.13
CA LEU A 407 19.05 -26.90 12.84
C LEU A 407 17.61 -26.83 12.32
N THR A 408 17.01 -27.98 12.08
CA THR A 408 15.59 -28.10 11.75
C THR A 408 14.83 -28.69 12.92
N LEU A 409 13.92 -27.90 13.48
CA LEU A 409 13.00 -28.29 14.54
C LEU A 409 11.67 -28.72 13.93
N GLN A 410 11.25 -29.93 14.21
CA GLN A 410 9.95 -30.48 13.83
C GLN A 410 9.12 -30.73 15.09
N MET A 411 7.87 -30.30 15.09
CA MET A 411 6.93 -30.57 16.18
C MET A 411 5.50 -30.52 15.68
N THR A 412 4.58 -31.12 16.42
CA THR A 412 3.15 -30.99 16.18
C THR A 412 2.50 -30.30 17.37
N LEU A 413 1.87 -29.15 17.13
CA LEU A 413 1.02 -28.48 18.11
C LEU A 413 -0.34 -29.19 18.15
N GLN A 414 -0.73 -29.67 19.32
CA GLN A 414 -2.05 -30.22 19.57
C GLN A 414 -2.85 -29.35 20.51
N ARG A 415 -4.08 -29.01 20.08
CA ARG A 415 -5.08 -28.29 20.86
C ARG A 415 -6.07 -29.29 21.47
N ARG A 416 -5.78 -29.79 22.67
CA ARG A 416 -6.57 -30.85 23.33
C ARG A 416 -7.97 -30.45 23.77
N HIS A 417 -8.29 -29.15 23.71
CA HIS A 417 -9.60 -28.61 24.06
C HIS A 417 -10.61 -28.67 22.91
N LEU A 418 -10.15 -28.93 21.68
CA LEU A 418 -10.96 -29.01 20.47
C LEU A 418 -11.21 -30.47 20.08
N GLU A 419 -12.36 -30.71 19.46
CA GLU A 419 -12.70 -32.01 18.88
C GLU A 419 -11.98 -32.22 17.54
N SER A 420 -12.02 -33.45 17.02
CA SER A 420 -11.36 -33.82 15.76
C SER A 420 -11.86 -32.94 14.60
N ASN A 421 -10.92 -32.30 13.88
CA ASN A 421 -11.17 -31.42 12.72
C ASN A 421 -11.90 -30.10 13.03
N GLU A 422 -11.99 -29.70 14.30
CA GLU A 422 -12.54 -28.40 14.71
C GLU A 422 -11.47 -27.29 14.62
N LYS A 423 -11.91 -26.06 14.34
CA LYS A 423 -11.05 -24.86 14.37
C LYS A 423 -11.22 -24.15 15.71
N ALA A 424 -10.11 -23.65 16.26
CA ALA A 424 -10.11 -22.87 17.48
C ALA A 424 -11.02 -21.65 17.34
N PRO A 425 -11.94 -21.40 18.30
CA PRO A 425 -12.71 -20.17 18.31
C PRO A 425 -11.78 -18.97 18.54
N LEU A 426 -12.23 -17.80 18.11
CA LEU A 426 -11.50 -16.58 18.42
C LEU A 426 -11.45 -16.34 19.93
N ALA A 427 -10.34 -15.78 20.39
CA ALA A 427 -10.10 -15.58 21.81
C ALA A 427 -11.20 -14.74 22.49
N THR A 428 -11.60 -15.18 23.68
CA THR A 428 -12.55 -14.46 24.54
C THR A 428 -11.80 -13.41 25.34
N THR A 429 -12.24 -12.16 25.23
CA THR A 429 -11.57 -11.01 25.83
C THR A 429 -12.51 -10.24 26.74
N LEU A 430 -11.94 -9.34 27.55
CA LEU A 430 -12.74 -8.45 28.37
C LEU A 430 -13.68 -7.56 27.53
N TYR A 431 -13.37 -7.32 26.25
CA TYR A 431 -14.06 -6.35 25.40
C TYR A 431 -15.21 -6.92 24.58
N ASP A 432 -15.45 -8.23 24.67
CA ASP A 432 -16.40 -8.92 23.77
C ASP A 432 -17.84 -8.40 23.93
N HIS A 433 -18.18 -7.91 25.13
CA HIS A 433 -19.48 -7.28 25.41
C HIS A 433 -19.59 -5.84 24.88
N VAL A 434 -18.46 -5.18 24.61
CA VAL A 434 -18.40 -3.80 24.11
C VAL A 434 -18.37 -3.78 22.58
N ASP A 435 -17.47 -4.56 21.99
CA ASP A 435 -17.28 -4.62 20.55
C ASP A 435 -16.91 -6.04 20.11
N ALA A 436 -17.79 -6.65 19.31
CA ALA A 436 -17.57 -7.96 18.72
C ALA A 436 -16.40 -8.00 17.72
N LYS A 437 -15.96 -6.83 17.23
CA LYS A 437 -14.82 -6.64 16.30
C LYS A 437 -13.54 -6.15 16.99
N SER A 438 -13.47 -6.26 18.32
CA SER A 438 -12.32 -5.88 19.12
C SER A 438 -10.98 -6.39 18.53
N PRO A 439 -9.92 -5.56 18.50
CA PRO A 439 -8.61 -5.94 17.95
C PRO A 439 -7.94 -7.09 18.72
N PHE A 440 -8.39 -7.35 19.95
CA PHE A 440 -7.87 -8.40 20.83
C PHE A 440 -8.44 -9.79 20.53
N ARG A 441 -9.49 -9.87 19.70
CA ARG A 441 -10.18 -11.12 19.36
C ARG A 441 -9.42 -11.91 18.27
N LYS A 442 -8.16 -12.25 18.55
CA LYS A 442 -7.24 -12.93 17.63
C LYS A 442 -6.58 -14.12 18.32
N GLU A 443 -6.96 -15.33 17.97
CA GLU A 443 -6.26 -16.52 18.45
C GLU A 443 -5.00 -16.77 17.61
N HIS A 444 -3.85 -16.85 18.28
CA HIS A 444 -2.58 -17.20 17.66
C HIS A 444 -1.62 -17.73 18.73
N VAL A 445 -0.63 -18.52 18.31
CA VAL A 445 0.36 -19.11 19.22
C VAL A 445 1.74 -18.67 18.79
N TRP A 446 2.53 -18.19 19.74
CA TRP A 446 3.94 -17.87 19.54
C TRP A 446 4.80 -19.05 19.95
N PHE A 447 5.70 -19.45 19.07
CA PHE A 447 6.74 -20.42 19.37
C PHE A 447 8.05 -19.69 19.63
N LEU A 448 8.77 -20.11 20.66
CA LEU A 448 10.07 -19.59 21.04
C LEU A 448 11.01 -20.77 21.29
N VAL A 449 12.21 -20.71 20.73
CA VAL A 449 13.30 -21.65 21.01
C VAL A 449 14.35 -20.90 21.83
N ILE A 450 14.48 -21.29 23.09
CA ILE A 450 15.27 -20.58 24.08
C ILE A 450 16.32 -21.55 24.63
N ASP A 451 17.56 -21.12 24.78
CA ASP A 451 18.52 -21.88 25.58
C ASP A 451 18.20 -21.71 27.07
N LYS A 452 18.01 -22.83 27.77
CA LYS A 452 17.60 -22.85 29.17
C LYS A 452 18.68 -22.29 30.10
N GLN A 453 19.95 -22.40 29.74
CA GLN A 453 21.06 -21.92 30.56
C GLN A 453 21.27 -20.41 30.40
N SER A 454 21.42 -19.94 29.16
CA SER A 454 21.69 -18.52 28.89
C SER A 454 20.42 -17.65 28.82
N GLY A 455 19.26 -18.25 28.57
CA GLY A 455 18.02 -17.54 28.25
C GLY A 455 18.02 -16.92 26.84
N ARG A 456 19.05 -17.18 26.02
CA ARG A 456 19.21 -16.66 24.65
C ARG A 456 18.10 -17.19 23.75
N LEU A 457 17.55 -16.30 22.92
CA LEU A 457 16.58 -16.66 21.90
C LEU A 457 17.28 -17.09 20.59
N TYR A 458 16.96 -18.28 20.10
CA TYR A 458 17.47 -18.82 18.84
C TYR A 458 16.50 -18.64 17.67
N SER A 459 15.20 -18.79 17.95
CA SER A 459 14.15 -18.63 16.95
C SER A 459 12.84 -18.27 17.62
N ALA A 460 12.04 -17.43 16.97
CA ALA A 460 10.67 -17.17 17.37
C ALA A 460 9.78 -16.90 16.15
N TRP A 461 8.58 -17.46 16.14
CA TRP A 461 7.61 -17.24 15.07
C TRP A 461 6.17 -17.36 15.56
N LYS A 462 5.27 -16.80 14.77
CA LYS A 462 3.83 -16.71 15.07
C LYS A 462 3.07 -17.71 14.20
N CYS A 463 2.28 -18.58 14.84
CA CYS A 463 1.35 -19.48 14.19
C CYS A 463 -0.08 -18.95 14.30
N VAL A 464 -0.70 -18.71 13.13
CA VAL A 464 -2.08 -18.20 13.00
C VAL A 464 -3.05 -19.32 12.63
N ASP A 465 -2.55 -20.53 12.36
CA ASP A 465 -3.41 -21.67 12.04
C ASP A 465 -4.21 -22.12 13.28
N LEU A 466 -5.52 -22.14 13.12
CA LEU A 466 -6.51 -22.44 14.15
C LEU A 466 -6.87 -23.93 14.22
N SER A 467 -6.33 -24.77 13.33
CA SER A 467 -6.64 -26.20 13.28
C SER A 467 -6.26 -26.93 14.57
N GLN A 468 -6.99 -28.00 14.93
CA GLN A 468 -6.70 -28.76 16.16
C GLN A 468 -5.25 -29.28 16.24
N GLN A 469 -4.73 -29.79 15.12
CA GLN A 469 -3.35 -30.25 15.00
C GLN A 469 -2.63 -29.44 13.93
N VAL A 470 -1.45 -28.92 14.25
CA VAL A 470 -0.63 -28.15 13.31
C VAL A 470 0.80 -28.63 13.37
N VAL A 471 1.29 -29.19 12.25
CA VAL A 471 2.69 -29.56 12.11
C VAL A 471 3.51 -28.30 11.84
N GLN A 472 4.57 -28.12 12.62
CA GLN A 472 5.52 -27.01 12.51
C GLN A 472 6.89 -27.57 12.15
N LYS A 473 7.50 -26.98 11.12
CA LYS A 473 8.88 -27.26 10.71
C LYS A 473 9.60 -25.92 10.59
N GLN A 474 10.53 -25.66 11.51
CA GLN A 474 11.25 -24.39 11.57
C GLN A 474 12.76 -24.64 11.52
N GLY A 475 13.43 -23.96 10.60
CA GLY A 475 14.90 -23.92 10.52
C GLY A 475 15.47 -22.70 11.24
N PHE A 476 16.59 -22.85 11.93
CA PHE A 476 17.34 -21.74 12.52
C PHE A 476 18.82 -22.10 12.70
N LEU A 477 19.66 -21.08 12.86
CA LEU A 477 21.09 -21.27 13.07
C LEU A 477 21.36 -21.81 14.49
N GLY A 478 22.07 -22.94 14.58
CA GLY A 478 22.47 -23.57 15.83
C GLY A 478 23.55 -22.80 16.58
N PRO A 479 23.93 -23.27 17.78
CA PRO A 479 25.03 -22.68 18.54
C PRO A 479 26.38 -22.82 17.83
N GLU A 480 27.20 -21.77 17.91
CA GLU A 480 28.52 -21.72 17.25
C GLU A 480 29.65 -22.38 18.07
N THR A 481 29.40 -22.71 19.32
CA THR A 481 30.40 -23.30 20.22
C THR A 481 30.07 -24.76 20.52
N PRO A 482 31.06 -25.68 20.49
CA PRO A 482 30.83 -27.08 20.87
C PRO A 482 30.46 -27.18 22.35
N GLY A 483 29.59 -28.11 22.70
CA GLY A 483 29.09 -28.25 24.06
C GLY A 483 27.78 -28.99 24.17
N LYS A 484 27.32 -29.19 25.41
CA LYS A 484 25.99 -29.75 25.70
C LYS A 484 25.01 -28.59 25.88
N TYR A 485 23.93 -28.59 25.12
CA TYR A 485 22.89 -27.57 25.17
C TYR A 485 21.56 -28.19 25.60
N GLU A 486 20.77 -27.40 26.31
CA GLU A 486 19.39 -27.74 26.65
C GLU A 486 18.48 -26.61 26.16
N PHE A 487 17.74 -26.86 25.08
CA PHE A 487 16.77 -25.91 24.54
C PHE A 487 15.40 -26.13 25.17
N GLU A 488 14.76 -25.04 25.60
CA GLU A 488 13.34 -24.97 25.94
C GLU A 488 12.58 -24.45 24.71
N VAL A 489 11.77 -25.32 24.10
CA VAL A 489 10.78 -24.93 23.10
C VAL A 489 9.50 -24.56 23.83
N ARG A 490 9.11 -23.29 23.76
CA ARG A 490 7.89 -22.77 24.39
C ARG A 490 6.86 -22.39 23.34
N ALA A 491 5.60 -22.75 23.58
CA ALA A 491 4.45 -22.24 22.87
C ALA A 491 3.57 -21.41 23.82
N GLU A 492 3.38 -20.13 23.53
CA GLU A 492 2.58 -19.19 24.33
C GLU A 492 1.37 -18.68 23.54
N CYS A 493 0.18 -18.70 24.15
CA CYS A 493 -0.96 -17.95 23.64
C CYS A 493 -0.97 -16.58 24.31
N PRO A 494 -0.78 -15.48 23.55
CA PRO A 494 -0.61 -14.16 24.15
C PRO A 494 -1.92 -13.49 24.54
N VAL A 495 -3.08 -14.10 24.33
CA VAL A 495 -4.38 -13.48 24.68
C VAL A 495 -4.86 -13.85 26.08
N TYR A 496 -4.51 -15.04 26.56
CA TYR A 496 -4.94 -15.55 27.86
C TYR A 496 -3.79 -15.59 28.85
N PHE A 497 -4.07 -15.37 30.13
CA PHE A 497 -3.09 -15.59 31.17
C PHE A 497 -2.84 -17.08 31.39
N GLY A 498 -1.55 -17.44 31.52
CA GLY A 498 -1.12 -18.78 31.93
C GLY A 498 -1.28 -19.88 30.88
N VAL A 499 -1.71 -19.54 29.66
CA VAL A 499 -1.85 -20.50 28.56
C VAL A 499 -0.52 -20.62 27.82
N GLN A 500 0.30 -21.55 28.29
CA GLN A 500 1.61 -21.86 27.72
C GLN A 500 1.92 -23.34 27.86
N THR A 501 2.78 -23.86 26.99
CA THR A 501 3.35 -25.20 27.10
C THR A 501 4.82 -25.16 26.72
N LYS A 502 5.61 -26.07 27.26
CA LYS A 502 7.06 -26.11 27.04
C LYS A 502 7.59 -27.54 27.00
N VAL A 503 8.60 -27.75 26.16
CA VAL A 503 9.31 -29.02 26.01
C VAL A 503 10.81 -28.74 26.02
N GLY A 504 11.55 -29.51 26.82
CA GLY A 504 13.01 -29.47 26.87
C GLY A 504 13.61 -30.43 25.85
N LEU A 505 14.65 -30.01 25.15
CA LEU A 505 15.43 -30.79 24.20
C LEU A 505 16.91 -30.69 24.58
N SER A 506 17.52 -31.82 24.91
CA SER A 506 18.95 -31.90 25.22
C SER A 506 19.70 -32.50 24.05
N PHE A 507 20.80 -31.88 23.64
CA PHE A 507 21.65 -32.36 22.56
C PHE A 507 23.12 -31.95 22.77
N SER A 508 24.03 -32.66 22.12
CA SER A 508 25.45 -32.33 22.08
C SER A 508 25.82 -31.77 20.71
N VAL A 509 26.69 -30.76 20.74
CA VAL A 509 27.31 -30.17 19.56
C VAL A 509 28.77 -30.61 19.58
N GLU A 510 29.13 -31.44 18.62
CA GLU A 510 30.44 -32.08 18.52
C GLU A 510 31.29 -31.36 17.48
N ASN A 511 32.58 -31.16 17.77
CA ASN A 511 33.52 -30.68 16.77
C ASN A 511 33.78 -31.76 15.72
N ARG A 512 34.06 -31.33 14.49
CA ARG A 512 34.57 -32.20 13.42
C ARG A 512 35.89 -32.87 13.78
#